data_AF-A0A833CGA0-F1
#
_entry.id   AF-A0A833CGA0-F1
#
_cell.length_a   1.000
_cell.length_b   1.000
_cell.length_c   1.000
_cell.angle_alpha   90.00
_cell.angle_beta   90.00
_cell.angle_gamma   90.00
#
_symmetry.space_group_name_H-M   'P 1'
#
loop_
_entity.id
_entity.type
_entity.pdbx_description
1 polymer ?
#
loop_
_entity_poly.entity_id
_entity_poly.type
_entity_poly.pdbx_seq_one_letter_code
_entity_poly.pdbx_strand_id
1 'polypeptide(L)'
;MYRPHTRETYLAKLASGYFRYKRIDAPVDVISSFDDTAIIAGRMFADVEVGDAERNLSNAYLAVYRRRDDVWRLVGYQPTPLKGG
;
A
#
# COMPACT_ATOMS: atom_id res chain seq x y z
N MET A 1 -20.18 4.16 -11.88
CA MET A 1 -19.33 3.07 -12.41
C MET A 1 -18.01 3.07 -11.62
N TYR A 2 -17.77 2.10 -10.75
CA TYR A 2 -16.52 2.00 -9.98
C TYR A 2 -15.43 1.46 -10.90
N ARG A 3 -14.35 2.25 -11.12
CA ARG A 3 -13.15 1.75 -11.79
C ARG A 3 -12.23 1.19 -10.70
N PRO A 4 -11.97 -0.13 -10.67
CA PRO A 4 -11.03 -0.70 -9.71
C PRO A 4 -9.65 -0.06 -9.91
N HIS A 5 -8.95 0.20 -8.80
CA HIS A 5 -7.55 0.60 -8.84
C HIS A 5 -6.72 -0.58 -9.34
N THR A 6 -6.30 -0.56 -10.60
CA THR A 6 -5.36 -1.56 -11.15
C THR A 6 -3.91 -1.11 -10.94
N ARG A 7 -2.98 -2.06 -11.03
CA ARG A 7 -1.54 -1.78 -10.96
C ARG A 7 -1.12 -0.71 -11.97
N GLU A 8 -1.60 -0.80 -13.21
CA GLU A 8 -1.26 0.13 -14.29
C GLU A 8 -1.72 1.55 -13.94
N THR A 9 -2.98 1.70 -13.51
CA THR A 9 -3.52 3.01 -13.15
C THR A 9 -2.82 3.62 -11.93
N TYR A 10 -2.39 2.80 -10.98
CA TYR A 10 -1.63 3.25 -9.81
C TYR A 10 -0.22 3.72 -10.20
N LEU A 11 0.50 2.93 -11.00
CA LEU A 11 1.84 3.29 -11.48
C LEU A 11 1.81 4.55 -12.36
N ALA A 12 0.79 4.71 -13.20
CA ALA A 12 0.62 5.93 -13.99
C ALA A 12 0.45 7.18 -13.12
N LYS A 13 -0.32 7.10 -12.02
CA LYS A 13 -0.48 8.21 -11.07
C LYS A 13 0.80 8.56 -10.30
N LEU A 14 1.62 7.56 -9.98
CA LEU A 14 2.94 7.81 -9.40
C LEU A 14 3.87 8.48 -10.42
N ALA A 15 3.94 7.95 -11.64
CA ALA A 15 4.80 8.47 -12.70
C ALA A 15 4.43 9.90 -13.13
N SER A 16 3.13 10.24 -13.12
CA SER A 16 2.66 11.58 -13.42
C SER A 16 2.85 12.57 -12.27
N GLY A 17 3.34 12.14 -11.10
CA GLY A 17 3.40 12.95 -9.89
C GLY A 17 2.03 13.31 -9.30
N TYR A 18 0.96 12.60 -9.67
CA TYR A 18 -0.35 12.78 -9.04
C TYR A 18 -0.34 12.31 -7.58
N PHE A 19 0.45 11.27 -7.28
CA PHE A 19 0.80 10.90 -5.92
C PHE A 19 2.28 11.21 -5.68
N ARG A 20 2.58 12.15 -4.78
CA ARG A 20 3.95 12.41 -4.31
C ARG A 20 4.03 12.15 -2.83
N TYR A 21 4.61 11.02 -2.46
CA TYR A 21 4.86 10.67 -1.07
C TYR A 21 6.10 11.40 -0.56
N LYS A 22 5.95 12.20 0.49
CA LYS A 22 7.03 12.94 1.15
C LYS A 22 7.66 12.11 2.27
N ARG A 23 6.82 11.36 2.99
CA ARG A 23 7.21 10.44 4.06
C ARG A 23 6.29 9.22 4.04
N ILE A 24 6.86 8.06 4.31
CA ILE A 24 6.12 6.82 4.54
C ILE A 24 6.79 6.08 5.69
N ASP A 25 6.02 5.80 6.73
CA ASP A 25 6.37 4.88 7.81
C ASP A 25 5.40 3.70 7.74
N ALA A 26 5.94 2.48 7.58
CA ALA A 26 5.14 1.26 7.42
C ALA A 26 5.54 0.19 8.46
N PRO A 27 5.30 0.42 9.76
CA PRO A 27 5.58 -0.57 10.79
C PRO A 27 4.76 -1.85 10.54
N VAL A 28 5.46 -2.98 10.60
CA VAL A 28 4.87 -4.31 10.49
C VAL A 28 4.46 -4.77 11.88
N ASP A 29 3.19 -5.14 12.03
CA ASP A 29 2.66 -5.64 13.29
C ASP A 29 2.68 -7.18 13.32
N VAL A 30 2.35 -7.83 12.20
CA VAL A 30 2.30 -9.31 12.08
C VAL A 30 2.79 -9.76 10.71
N ILE A 31 3.55 -10.86 10.69
CA ILE A 31 3.90 -11.60 9.48
C ILE A 31 3.46 -13.06 9.65
N SER A 32 2.65 -13.54 8.72
CA SER A 32 2.26 -14.95 8.61
C SER A 32 2.78 -15.53 7.29
N SER A 33 3.69 -16.50 7.37
CA SER A 33 4.31 -17.12 6.20
C SER A 33 3.78 -18.54 5.97
N PHE A 34 3.48 -18.87 4.71
CA PHE A 34 2.98 -20.16 4.26
C PHE A 34 3.69 -20.55 2.97
N ASP A 35 4.68 -21.44 3.04
CA ASP A 35 5.54 -21.86 1.91
C ASP A 35 6.10 -20.67 1.11
N ASP A 36 5.48 -20.36 -0.03
CA ASP A 36 5.81 -19.29 -0.95
C ASP A 36 4.80 -18.13 -0.92
N THR A 37 3.94 -18.05 0.09
CA THR A 37 3.07 -16.90 0.40
C THR A 37 3.48 -16.27 1.73
N ALA A 38 3.43 -14.94 1.80
CA ALA A 38 3.53 -14.20 3.05
C ALA A 38 2.39 -13.19 3.14
N ILE A 39 1.71 -13.16 4.28
CA ILE A 39 0.67 -12.20 4.61
C ILE A 39 1.22 -11.29 5.69
N ILE A 40 1.24 -9.99 5.42
CA ILE A 40 1.77 -8.96 6.30
C ILE A 40 0.62 -8.05 6.69
N ALA A 41 0.38 -7.90 7.99
CA ALA A 41 -0.50 -6.90 8.54
C ALA A 41 0.32 -5.85 9.29
N GLY A 42 -0.06 -4.59 9.13
CA GLY A 42 0.66 -3.50 9.78
C GLY A 42 -0.08 -2.18 9.69
N ARG A 43 0.63 -1.11 9.99
CA ARG A 43 0.13 0.27 9.87
C ARG A 43 0.96 1.02 8.84
N MET A 44 0.34 1.97 8.16
CA MET A 44 1.00 2.89 7.25
C MET A 44 0.61 4.31 7.62
N PHE A 45 1.63 5.12 7.90
CA PHE A 45 1.54 6.55 8.12
C PHE A 45 2.27 7.25 6.99
N ALA A 46 1.61 8.17 6.28
CA ALA A 46 2.24 8.84 5.17
C ALA A 46 1.82 10.30 5.05
N ASP A 47 2.77 11.14 4.66
CA ASP A 47 2.51 12.49 4.20
C ASP A 47 2.59 12.47 2.68
N VAL A 48 1.47 12.76 2.00
CA VAL A 48 1.34 12.61 0.56
C VAL A 48 0.62 13.81 -0.06
N GLU A 49 1.13 14.27 -1.18
CA GLU A 49 0.38 15.16 -2.08
C GLU A 49 -0.43 14.31 -3.05
N VAL A 50 -1.73 14.58 -3.13
CA VAL A 50 -2.68 13.96 -4.05
C VAL A 50 -3.21 15.05 -4.98
N GLY A 51 -2.64 15.13 -6.19
CA GLY A 51 -2.79 16.30 -7.04
C GLY A 51 -2.21 17.53 -6.33
N ASP A 52 -3.05 18.53 -6.07
CA ASP A 52 -2.65 19.78 -5.40
C ASP A 52 -3.00 19.81 -3.90
N ALA A 53 -3.47 18.68 -3.35
CA ALA A 53 -3.88 18.61 -1.94
C ALA A 53 -2.89 17.81 -1.10
N GLU A 54 -2.43 18.39 0.00
CA GLU A 54 -1.70 17.64 1.03
C GLU A 54 -2.65 16.78 1.86
N ARG A 55 -2.23 15.54 2.12
CA ARG A 55 -2.96 14.56 2.92
C ARG A 55 -2.01 13.86 3.87
N ASN A 56 -2.47 13.71 5.11
CA ASN A 56 -1.88 12.77 6.05
C ASN A 56 -2.72 11.48 6.02
N LEU A 57 -2.07 10.35 5.75
CA LEU A 57 -2.67 9.03 5.74
C LEU A 57 -2.33 8.31 7.04
N SER A 58 -3.32 7.67 7.62
CA SER A 58 -3.19 6.75 8.75
C SER A 58 -4.04 5.53 8.45
N ASN A 59 -3.41 4.41 8.10
CA ASN A 59 -4.09 3.21 7.65
C ASN A 59 -3.59 2.00 8.44
N ALA A 60 -4.48 1.05 8.74
CA ALA A 60 -4.08 -0.34 8.83
C ALA A 60 -3.96 -0.89 7.40
N TYR A 61 -3.06 -1.84 7.16
CA TYR A 61 -2.95 -2.49 5.87
C TYR A 61 -2.82 -4.00 5.99
N LEU A 62 -3.27 -4.69 4.93
CA LEU A 62 -2.96 -6.08 4.65
C LEU A 62 -2.22 -6.15 3.30
N ALA A 63 -1.03 -6.75 3.30
CA ALA A 63 -0.23 -6.98 2.10
C ALA A 63 0.02 -8.47 1.92
N VAL A 64 -0.30 -9.00 0.74
CA VAL A 64 -0.08 -10.41 0.40
C VAL A 64 1.02 -10.49 -0.65
N TYR A 65 2.07 -11.21 -0.32
CA TYR A 65 3.19 -11.50 -1.21
C TYR A 65 3.17 -12.96 -1.63
N ARG A 66 3.53 -13.21 -2.88
CA ARG A 66 3.79 -14.55 -3.41
C ARG A 66 5.21 -14.58 -3.97
N ARG A 67 5.99 -15.58 -3.60
CA ARG A 67 7.31 -15.86 -4.16
C ARG A 67 7.12 -16.63 -5.48
N ARG A 68 7.70 -16.13 -6.55
CA ARG A 68 7.79 -16.81 -7.85
C ARG A 68 9.18 -16.58 -8.42
N ASP A 69 9.83 -17.62 -8.93
CA ASP A 69 11.22 -17.55 -9.42
C ASP A 69 12.14 -16.90 -8.38
N ASP A 70 12.02 -17.33 -7.12
CA ASP A 70 12.74 -16.81 -5.95
C ASP A 70 12.56 -15.31 -5.62
N VAL A 71 11.63 -14.63 -6.29
CA VAL A 71 11.32 -13.22 -6.05
C VAL A 71 9.95 -13.06 -5.43
N TRP A 72 9.90 -12.40 -4.26
CA TRP A 72 8.66 -11.98 -3.62
C TRP A 72 8.01 -10.84 -4.41
N ARG A 73 6.74 -11.02 -4.78
CA ARG A 73 5.95 -10.00 -5.47
C ARG A 73 4.65 -9.77 -4.72
N LEU A 74 4.28 -8.50 -4.59
CA LEU A 74 3.00 -8.09 -4.02
C LEU A 74 1.89 -8.52 -4.99
N VAL A 75 0.97 -9.36 -4.51
CA VAL A 75 -0.17 -9.88 -5.28
C VAL A 75 -1.52 -9.34 -4.79
N GLY A 76 -1.55 -8.77 -3.59
CA GLY A 76 -2.73 -8.11 -3.04
C GLY A 76 -2.35 -7.08 -1.99
N TYR A 77 -3.08 -5.96 -1.95
CA TYR A 77 -2.90 -4.91 -0.96
C TYR A 77 -4.24 -4.28 -0.63
N GLN A 78 -4.55 -4.16 0.65
CA GLN A 78 -5.77 -3.51 1.13
C GLN A 78 -5.42 -2.57 2.28
N PRO A 79 -5.45 -1.25 2.08
CA PRO A 79 -5.44 -0.30 3.17
C PRO A 79 -6.85 -0.13 3.74
N THR A 80 -6.95 0.18 5.02
CA THR A 80 -8.19 0.57 5.71
C THR A 80 -7.87 1.79 6.56
N PRO A 81 -8.49 2.95 6.28
CA PRO A 81 -8.29 4.15 7.08
C PRO A 81 -8.58 3.90 8.56
N LEU A 82 -7.63 4.27 9.40
CA LEU A 82 -7.85 4.35 10.83
C LEU A 82 -8.66 5.61 11.09
N LYS A 83 -9.81 5.49 11.76
CA LYS A 83 -10.52 6.67 12.25
C LYS A 83 -9.63 7.34 13.31
N GLY A 84 -9.42 8.64 13.18
CA GLY A 84 -8.89 9.43 14.30
C GLY A 84 -9.84 9.28 15.48
N GLY A 85 -9.28 9.06 16.68
CA GLY A 85 -10.00 9.19 17.94
C GLY A 85 -10.38 10.63 18.22
#